data_AF-A0A6G8Q3J3-F1
#
_entry.id   AF-A0A6G8Q3J3-F1
#
_cell.length_a   1.000
_cell.length_b   1.000
_cell.length_c   1.000
_cell.angle_alpha   90.00
_cell.angle_beta   90.00
_cell.angle_gamma   90.00
#
_symmetry.space_group_name_H-M   'P 1'
#
loop_
_entity.id
_entity.type
_entity.pdbx_description
1 polymer ?
#
loop_
_entity_poly.entity_id
_entity_poly.type
_entity_poly.pdbx_seq_one_letter_code
_entity_poly.pdbx_strand_id
1 'polypeptide(L)'
;MARGDGGTWRVVARRAATVLAASAVWVVLWSSPVLAHAGIVERLPEEGAALENPPDRVRLLFNEPVEAAFNPLEVYGPGGERVDEDNARVDPENPDAVVVDLREGLPGGTYEVRYRISSTDGHPVDGSYEFRASAAAEDRSAAAAGEGAAEEPAAPAAPDEDGFGTGGTIATVGGIGLVLAVVLGFVLLRRG
;
A
#
# COMPACT_ATOMS: atom_id res chain seq x y z
N MET A 1 11.84 69.93 9.51
CA MET A 1 10.79 68.97 9.08
C MET A 1 11.45 68.02 8.09
N ALA A 2 11.46 66.70 8.20
CA ALA A 2 10.76 65.77 9.07
C ALA A 2 11.69 64.57 9.36
N ARG A 3 11.77 64.13 10.61
CA ARG A 3 12.46 62.92 11.06
C ARG A 3 11.41 62.16 11.87
N GLY A 4 10.85 61.07 11.35
CA GLY A 4 9.74 60.44 12.05
C GLY A 4 9.19 59.09 11.58
N ASP A 5 9.57 58.53 10.42
CA ASP A 5 8.79 57.39 9.88
C ASP A 5 9.47 56.01 10.02
N GLY A 6 10.70 55.96 10.52
CA GLY A 6 11.44 54.69 10.65
C GLY A 6 10.93 53.77 11.79
N GLY A 7 10.19 54.32 12.76
CA GLY A 7 9.69 53.56 13.92
C GLY A 7 8.45 52.74 13.61
N THR A 8 7.51 53.30 12.84
CA THR A 8 6.24 52.67 12.48
C THR A 8 6.45 51.47 11.55
N TRP A 9 7.39 51.57 10.62
CA TRP A 9 7.77 50.47 9.72
C TRP A 9 8.27 49.23 10.48
N ARG A 10 9.12 49.41 11.51
CA ARG A 10 9.64 48.30 12.32
C ARG A 10 8.54 47.63 13.15
N VAL A 11 7.55 48.39 13.60
CA VAL A 11 6.39 47.87 14.34
C VAL A 11 5.44 47.10 13.42
N VAL A 12 5.16 47.64 12.22
CA VAL A 12 4.32 46.97 11.21
C VAL A 12 4.97 45.67 10.73
N ALA A 13 6.29 45.68 10.45
CA ALA A 13 7.02 44.48 10.03
C ALA A 13 7.04 43.38 11.10
N ARG A 14 7.19 43.74 12.40
CA ARG A 14 7.14 42.76 13.50
C ARG A 14 5.75 42.16 13.68
N ARG A 15 4.68 42.95 13.51
CA ARG A 15 3.29 42.47 13.56
C ARG A 15 2.99 41.54 12.38
N ALA A 16 3.44 41.87 11.17
CA ALA A 16 3.27 41.00 10.02
C ALA A 16 4.01 39.66 10.19
N ALA A 17 5.25 39.68 10.68
CA ALA A 17 6.03 38.47 10.93
C ALA A 17 5.39 37.56 12.01
N THR A 18 4.82 38.15 13.06
CA THR A 18 4.14 37.39 14.12
C THR A 18 2.83 36.78 13.64
N VAL A 19 2.04 37.50 12.84
CA VAL A 19 0.83 36.94 12.20
C VAL A 19 1.19 35.78 11.27
N LEU A 20 2.23 35.94 10.44
CA LEU A 20 2.70 34.88 9.56
C LEU A 20 3.17 33.65 10.34
N ALA A 21 3.99 33.84 11.37
CA ALA A 21 4.43 32.74 12.23
C ALA A 21 3.27 32.03 12.93
N ALA A 22 2.31 32.79 13.48
CA ALA A 22 1.11 32.23 14.10
C ALA A 22 0.25 31.43 13.10
N SER A 23 0.09 31.94 11.87
CA SER A 23 -0.62 31.23 10.81
C SER A 23 0.08 29.95 10.37
N ALA A 24 1.42 29.96 10.28
CA ALA A 24 2.20 28.78 9.95
C ALA A 24 2.09 27.70 11.04
N VAL A 25 2.18 28.11 12.31
CA VAL A 25 1.94 27.22 13.46
C VAL A 25 0.52 26.66 13.42
N TRP A 26 -0.48 27.50 13.14
CA TRP A 26 -1.87 27.06 12.99
C TRP A 26 -2.05 26.00 11.89
N VAL A 27 -1.46 26.21 10.71
CA VAL A 27 -1.53 25.25 9.59
C VAL A 27 -0.85 23.93 9.96
N VAL A 28 0.31 23.98 10.64
CA VAL A 28 1.01 22.76 11.09
C VAL A 28 0.19 22.02 12.15
N LEU A 29 -0.46 22.74 13.08
CA LEU A 29 -1.31 22.15 14.11
C LEU A 29 -2.63 21.58 13.55
N TRP A 30 -3.10 22.06 12.39
CA TRP A 30 -4.33 21.60 11.73
C TRP A 30 -4.11 20.68 10.52
N SER A 31 -2.86 20.29 10.26
CA SER A 31 -2.58 19.32 9.21
C SER A 31 -2.98 17.93 9.70
N SER A 32 -4.15 17.43 9.29
CA SER A 32 -4.49 16.02 9.48
C SER A 32 -3.54 15.13 8.66
N PRO A 33 -3.10 13.97 9.18
CA PRO A 33 -2.41 13.00 8.35
C PRO A 33 -3.36 12.55 7.22
N VAL A 34 -2.90 12.63 5.97
CA VAL A 34 -3.58 11.96 4.87
C VAL A 34 -3.22 10.48 4.97
N LEU A 35 -4.04 9.72 5.69
CA LEU A 35 -3.96 8.26 5.71
C LEU A 35 -4.33 7.77 4.31
N ALA A 36 -3.35 7.22 3.59
CA ALA A 36 -3.65 6.46 2.39
C ALA A 36 -4.26 5.13 2.86
N HIS A 37 -5.52 4.89 2.48
CA HIS A 37 -6.37 3.71 2.70
C HIS A 37 -5.65 2.39 3.01
N ALA A 38 -6.29 1.51 3.79
CA ALA A 38 -5.83 0.14 4.10
C ALA A 38 -5.38 -0.60 2.83
N GLY A 39 -4.07 -0.66 2.64
CA GLY A 39 -3.42 -1.36 1.55
C GLY A 39 -3.02 -2.75 2.01
N ILE A 40 -3.28 -3.76 1.18
CA ILE A 40 -2.72 -5.10 1.38
C ILE A 40 -1.21 -5.02 1.21
N VAL A 41 -0.47 -5.41 2.25
CA VAL A 41 0.99 -5.49 2.24
C VAL A 41 1.50 -6.91 2.06
N GLU A 42 0.72 -7.92 2.44
CA GLU A 42 1.09 -9.33 2.29
C GLU A 42 -0.14 -10.20 1.99
N ARG A 43 0.06 -11.24 1.17
CA ARG A 43 -0.93 -12.28 0.87
C ARG A 43 -0.29 -13.63 1.14
N LEU A 44 -0.99 -14.48 1.89
CA LEU A 44 -0.61 -15.87 2.07
C LEU A 44 -1.84 -16.74 1.73
N PRO A 45 -1.82 -17.50 0.63
CA PRO A 45 -0.77 -17.59 -0.38
C PRO A 45 -0.54 -16.28 -1.16
N GLU A 46 0.64 -16.13 -1.76
CA GLU A 46 0.91 -15.02 -2.68
C GLU A 46 0.05 -15.13 -3.95
N GLU A 47 -0.19 -14.00 -4.60
CA GLU A 47 -0.86 -13.96 -5.89
C GLU A 47 -0.03 -14.71 -6.94
N GLY A 48 -0.69 -15.63 -7.65
CA GLY A 48 -0.06 -16.50 -8.64
C GLY A 48 0.79 -17.63 -8.05
N ALA A 49 0.84 -17.79 -6.72
CA ALA A 49 1.62 -18.85 -6.08
C ALA A 49 1.22 -20.24 -6.60
N ALA A 50 2.22 -21.13 -6.71
CA ALA A 50 2.02 -22.53 -7.07
C ALA A 50 2.47 -23.42 -5.90
N LEU A 51 1.51 -23.97 -5.18
CA LEU A 51 1.71 -24.78 -3.98
C LEU A 51 1.68 -26.27 -4.31
N GLU A 52 2.43 -27.06 -3.56
CA GLU A 52 2.35 -28.52 -3.64
C GLU A 52 1.00 -29.02 -3.09
N ASN A 53 0.51 -28.41 -2.01
CA ASN A 53 -0.75 -28.74 -1.36
C ASN A 53 -1.59 -27.48 -1.11
N PRO A 54 -2.93 -27.60 -1.09
CA PRO A 54 -3.79 -26.52 -0.60
C PRO A 54 -3.39 -26.14 0.83
N PRO A 55 -3.34 -24.84 1.17
CA PRO A 55 -2.99 -24.39 2.51
C PRO A 55 -4.16 -24.63 3.48
N ASP A 56 -3.87 -24.69 4.78
CA ASP A 56 -4.92 -24.79 5.81
C ASP A 56 -5.70 -23.48 5.99
N ARG A 57 -5.12 -22.35 5.57
CA ARG A 57 -5.72 -21.02 5.71
C ARG A 57 -5.23 -20.05 4.65
N VAL A 58 -6.03 -19.03 4.41
CA VAL A 58 -5.64 -17.83 3.67
C VAL A 58 -5.56 -16.66 4.64
N ARG A 59 -4.52 -15.84 4.50
CA ARG A 59 -4.27 -14.64 5.31
C ARG A 59 -3.96 -13.45 4.43
N LEU A 60 -4.59 -12.31 4.73
CA LEU A 60 -4.27 -11.01 4.16
C LEU A 60 -3.77 -10.08 5.27
N LEU A 61 -2.62 -9.45 5.06
CA LEU A 61 -2.06 -8.45 5.97
C LEU A 61 -2.22 -7.06 5.36
N PHE A 62 -2.62 -6.11 6.19
CA PHE A 62 -2.83 -4.71 5.85
C PHE A 62 -1.76 -3.83 6.51
N ASN A 63 -1.59 -2.61 6.00
CA ASN A 63 -0.70 -1.61 6.59
C ASN A 63 -1.31 -0.86 7.79
N GLU A 64 -2.56 -1.14 8.13
CA GLU A 64 -3.28 -0.55 9.25
C GLU A 64 -4.34 -1.52 9.80
N PRO A 65 -4.85 -1.28 11.02
CA PRO A 65 -5.92 -2.08 11.59
C PRO A 65 -7.19 -2.04 10.73
N VAL A 66 -7.84 -3.20 10.61
CA VAL A 66 -9.05 -3.38 9.80
C VAL A 66 -10.21 -3.92 10.62
N GLU A 67 -11.44 -3.64 10.15
CA GLU A 67 -12.66 -4.23 10.69
C GLU A 67 -13.21 -5.28 9.73
N ALA A 68 -13.58 -6.45 10.28
CA ALA A 68 -14.23 -7.49 9.50
C ALA A 68 -15.64 -7.04 9.08
N ALA A 69 -15.85 -6.86 7.77
CA ALA A 69 -17.17 -6.69 7.19
C ALA A 69 -17.95 -8.03 7.20
N PHE A 70 -19.18 -8.03 6.68
CA PHE A 70 -19.89 -9.28 6.38
C PHE A 70 -19.12 -10.04 5.28
N ASN A 71 -18.68 -11.27 5.54
CA ASN A 71 -17.83 -12.09 4.67
C ASN A 71 -16.57 -11.34 4.17
N PRO A 72 -15.61 -11.03 5.06
CA PRO A 72 -14.46 -10.20 4.69
C PRO A 72 -13.48 -10.90 3.75
N LEU A 73 -13.52 -12.24 3.71
CA LEU A 73 -12.64 -13.10 2.94
C LEU A 73 -13.37 -14.40 2.57
N GLU A 74 -13.40 -14.73 1.29
CA GLU A 74 -14.04 -15.92 0.74
C GLU A 74 -13.07 -16.61 -0.22
N VAL A 75 -13.06 -17.95 -0.21
CA VAL A 75 -12.17 -18.73 -1.08
C VAL A 75 -12.98 -19.72 -1.90
N TYR A 76 -12.77 -19.69 -3.21
CA TYR A 76 -13.42 -20.54 -4.19
C TYR A 76 -12.41 -21.52 -4.79
N GLY A 77 -12.82 -22.78 -4.88
CA GLY A 77 -12.00 -23.85 -5.44
C GLY A 77 -12.09 -23.94 -6.97
N PRO A 78 -11.38 -24.91 -7.57
CA PRO A 78 -11.30 -25.07 -9.03
C PRO A 78 -12.65 -25.33 -9.73
N GLY A 79 -13.64 -25.88 -9.02
CA GLY A 79 -14.99 -26.10 -9.53
C GLY A 79 -15.93 -24.90 -9.38
N GLY A 80 -15.45 -23.79 -8.80
CA GLY A 80 -16.23 -22.59 -8.52
C GLY A 80 -17.08 -22.67 -7.23
N GLU A 81 -16.98 -23.77 -6.48
CA GLU A 81 -17.57 -23.90 -5.15
C GLU A 81 -16.76 -23.16 -4.08
N ARG A 82 -17.44 -22.68 -3.05
CA ARG A 82 -16.79 -22.11 -1.87
C ARG A 82 -16.16 -23.21 -1.03
N VAL A 83 -14.87 -23.10 -0.76
CA VAL A 83 -14.02 -24.12 -0.10
C VAL A 83 -13.55 -23.74 1.29
N ASP A 84 -13.86 -22.53 1.76
CA ASP A 84 -13.56 -22.10 3.12
C ASP A 84 -14.60 -22.57 4.16
N GLU A 85 -14.24 -22.43 5.44
CA GLU A 85 -15.07 -22.81 6.60
C GLU A 85 -16.12 -21.76 7.02
N ASP A 86 -16.29 -20.67 6.27
CA ASP A 86 -17.20 -19.57 6.63
C ASP A 86 -16.85 -18.91 7.98
N ASN A 87 -15.57 -18.92 8.36
CA ASN A 87 -15.09 -18.44 9.65
C ASN A 87 -14.12 -17.25 9.55
N ALA A 88 -14.24 -16.50 8.44
CA ALA A 88 -13.37 -15.38 8.13
C ALA A 88 -13.45 -14.30 9.23
N ARG A 89 -12.29 -13.88 9.73
CA ARG A 89 -12.18 -13.03 10.92
C ARG A 89 -10.90 -12.21 10.91
N VAL A 90 -10.89 -11.12 11.68
CA VAL A 90 -9.63 -10.46 12.06
C VAL A 90 -8.82 -11.43 12.92
N ASP A 91 -7.52 -11.52 12.66
CA ASP A 91 -6.61 -12.37 13.41
C ASP A 91 -6.54 -11.90 14.88
N PRO A 92 -6.85 -12.77 15.85
CA PRO A 92 -6.83 -12.40 17.27
C PRO A 92 -5.43 -12.00 17.78
N GLU A 93 -4.37 -12.42 17.09
CA GLU A 93 -2.99 -12.09 17.42
C GLU A 93 -2.48 -10.85 16.66
N ASN A 94 -3.17 -10.43 15.59
CA ASN A 94 -2.79 -9.28 14.78
C ASN A 94 -4.02 -8.54 14.19
N PRO A 95 -4.37 -7.33 14.68
CA PRO A 95 -5.53 -6.57 14.19
C PRO A 95 -5.39 -6.07 12.75
N ASP A 96 -4.19 -6.13 12.18
CA ASP A 96 -3.92 -5.73 10.80
C ASP A 96 -4.09 -6.90 9.82
N ALA A 97 -4.49 -8.08 10.29
CA ALA A 97 -4.62 -9.28 9.46
C ALA A 97 -6.05 -9.83 9.47
N VAL A 98 -6.48 -10.34 8.31
CA VAL A 98 -7.72 -11.12 8.15
C VAL A 98 -7.36 -12.53 7.74
N VAL A 99 -7.96 -13.51 8.39
CA VAL A 99 -7.74 -14.94 8.16
C VAL A 99 -9.05 -15.65 7.87
N VAL A 100 -8.99 -16.67 7.02
CA VAL A 100 -10.07 -17.65 6.86
C VAL A 100 -9.44 -19.05 6.76
N ASP A 101 -10.03 -20.01 7.46
CA ASP A 101 -9.59 -21.39 7.41
C ASP A 101 -10.23 -22.11 6.21
N LEU A 102 -9.47 -23.00 5.57
CA LEU A 102 -9.89 -23.81 4.44
C LEU A 102 -10.27 -25.21 4.91
N ARG A 103 -11.24 -25.83 4.23
CA ARG A 103 -11.61 -27.22 4.51
C ARG A 103 -10.45 -28.16 4.19
N GLU A 104 -10.42 -29.32 4.83
CA GLU A 104 -9.42 -30.35 4.54
C GLU A 104 -9.70 -31.09 3.21
N GLY A 105 -8.66 -31.69 2.63
CA GLY A 105 -8.80 -32.59 1.48
C GLY A 105 -9.21 -31.91 0.17
N LEU A 106 -8.88 -30.63 0.01
CA LEU A 106 -9.25 -29.87 -1.19
C LEU A 106 -8.50 -30.37 -2.44
N PRO A 107 -9.16 -30.33 -3.63
CA PRO A 107 -8.57 -30.85 -4.85
C PRO A 107 -7.44 -29.96 -5.39
N GLY A 108 -6.58 -30.52 -6.23
CA GLY A 108 -5.62 -29.70 -6.97
C GLY A 108 -6.33 -28.81 -8.01
N GLY A 109 -5.84 -27.59 -8.20
CA GLY A 109 -6.29 -26.67 -9.25
C GLY A 109 -6.05 -25.19 -8.90
N THR A 110 -6.73 -24.31 -9.63
CA THR A 110 -6.73 -22.87 -9.38
C THR A 110 -7.79 -22.50 -8.34
N TYR A 111 -7.40 -21.67 -7.38
CA TYR A 111 -8.24 -21.13 -6.33
C TYR A 111 -8.37 -19.64 -6.51
N GLU A 112 -9.57 -19.10 -6.28
CA GLU A 112 -9.84 -17.67 -6.29
C GLU A 112 -10.11 -17.20 -4.86
N VAL A 113 -9.36 -16.21 -4.41
CA VAL A 113 -9.57 -15.54 -3.12
C VAL A 113 -10.25 -14.21 -3.40
N ARG A 114 -11.40 -13.98 -2.78
CA ARG A 114 -12.15 -12.72 -2.83
C ARG A 114 -12.14 -12.07 -1.47
N TYR A 115 -11.95 -10.76 -1.42
CA TYR A 115 -11.95 -10.02 -0.17
C TYR A 115 -12.75 -8.74 -0.29
N ARG A 116 -13.34 -8.34 0.83
CA ARG A 116 -14.03 -7.06 1.00
C ARG A 116 -13.91 -6.62 2.45
N ILE A 117 -13.04 -5.68 2.71
CA ILE A 117 -12.65 -5.30 4.07
C ILE A 117 -12.94 -3.81 4.27
N SER A 118 -13.38 -3.44 5.48
CA SER A 118 -13.55 -2.03 5.84
C SER A 118 -12.30 -1.57 6.57
N SER A 119 -11.64 -0.52 6.07
CA SER A 119 -10.64 0.20 6.87
C SER A 119 -11.33 0.88 8.06
N THR A 120 -10.52 1.23 9.08
CA THR A 120 -10.93 2.07 10.20
C THR A 120 -11.45 3.46 9.76
N ASP A 121 -11.08 3.93 8.57
CA ASP A 121 -11.58 5.20 8.01
C ASP A 121 -12.96 5.07 7.33
N GLY A 122 -13.51 3.86 7.25
CA GLY A 122 -14.83 3.55 6.69
C GLY A 122 -14.88 3.32 5.18
N HIS A 123 -13.74 3.37 4.48
CA HIS A 123 -13.70 3.03 3.06
C HIS A 123 -13.56 1.51 2.85
N PRO A 124 -14.37 0.91 1.96
CA PRO A 124 -14.21 -0.49 1.61
C PRO A 124 -13.00 -0.68 0.69
N VAL A 125 -12.29 -1.77 0.91
CA VAL A 125 -11.21 -2.28 0.07
C VAL A 125 -11.62 -3.68 -0.39
N ASP A 126 -11.87 -3.82 -1.68
CA ASP A 126 -12.29 -5.08 -2.29
C ASP A 126 -11.39 -5.48 -3.48
N GLY A 127 -11.43 -6.76 -3.80
CA GLY A 127 -10.70 -7.32 -4.91
C GLY A 127 -10.67 -8.85 -4.89
N SER A 128 -9.96 -9.42 -5.86
CA SER A 128 -9.71 -10.85 -5.91
C SER A 128 -8.33 -11.14 -6.47
N TYR A 129 -7.80 -12.32 -6.15
CA TYR A 129 -6.57 -12.85 -6.72
C TYR A 129 -6.62 -14.37 -6.77
N GLU A 130 -5.73 -14.98 -7.55
CA GLU A 130 -5.69 -16.43 -7.72
C GLU A 130 -4.39 -17.04 -7.21
N PHE A 131 -4.44 -18.28 -6.73
CA PHE A 131 -3.28 -19.15 -6.52
C PHE A 131 -3.58 -20.56 -7.03
N ARG A 132 -2.55 -21.40 -7.17
CA ARG A 132 -2.67 -22.79 -7.63
C ARG A 132 -2.14 -23.75 -6.57
N ALA A 133 -2.78 -24.90 -6.42
CA ALA A 133 -2.29 -26.00 -5.61
C ALA A 133 -2.35 -27.31 -6.39
N SER A 134 -1.34 -28.18 -6.28
CA SER A 134 -1.30 -29.44 -7.02
C SER A 134 -1.91 -30.64 -6.28
N ALA A 135 -2.24 -30.48 -4.98
CA ALA A 135 -2.75 -31.54 -4.10
C ALA A 135 -1.92 -32.83 -4.22
N ALA A 136 -0.60 -32.66 -4.19
CA ALA A 136 0.34 -33.74 -4.19
C ALA A 136 0.14 -34.56 -2.91
N ALA A 137 -0.55 -35.69 -3.03
CA ALA A 137 -0.69 -36.67 -1.95
C ALA A 137 0.66 -36.83 -1.23
N GLU A 138 0.63 -36.83 0.11
CA GLU A 138 1.77 -36.90 1.04
C GLU A 138 2.74 -38.09 0.80
N ASP A 139 2.50 -38.89 -0.23
CA ASP A 139 3.18 -40.14 -0.56
C ASP A 139 4.46 -39.97 -1.39
N ARG A 140 4.88 -38.74 -1.75
CA ARG A 140 6.12 -38.52 -2.52
C ARG A 140 7.41 -38.42 -1.68
N SER A 141 7.35 -38.57 -0.35
CA SER A 141 8.55 -38.50 0.51
C SER A 141 9.48 -39.73 0.41
N ALA A 142 9.12 -40.78 -0.33
CA ALA A 142 9.97 -41.99 -0.49
C ALA A 142 10.67 -42.14 -1.86
N ALA A 143 10.47 -41.24 -2.83
CA ALA A 143 10.99 -41.42 -4.19
C ALA A 143 11.59 -40.15 -4.79
N ALA A 144 12.65 -39.61 -4.17
CA ALA A 144 13.58 -38.68 -4.82
C ALA A 144 14.97 -38.76 -4.17
N ALA A 145 15.55 -39.97 -4.15
CA ALA A 145 16.99 -40.16 -4.01
C ALA A 145 17.48 -40.79 -5.32
N GLY A 146 18.14 -39.99 -6.15
CA GLY A 146 18.52 -40.28 -7.53
C GLY A 146 17.64 -39.47 -8.49
N GLU A 147 18.12 -38.56 -9.33
CA GLU A 147 19.35 -38.51 -10.09
C GLU A 147 19.85 -37.06 -10.16
N GLY A 148 21.15 -36.86 -9.92
CA GLY A 148 21.81 -35.59 -10.16
C GLY A 148 21.90 -35.30 -11.65
N ALA A 149 21.36 -34.16 -12.07
CA ALA A 149 21.63 -33.55 -13.35
C ALA A 149 22.95 -32.76 -13.27
N ALA A 150 23.84 -32.96 -14.25
CA ALA A 150 24.84 -31.97 -14.62
C ALA A 150 25.18 -32.15 -16.11
N GLU A 151 24.45 -31.44 -16.97
CA GLU A 151 24.91 -31.12 -18.32
C GLU A 151 24.68 -29.63 -18.56
N GLU A 152 25.78 -28.88 -18.45
CA GLU A 152 25.97 -27.51 -18.92
C GLU A 152 26.24 -27.58 -20.45
N PRO A 153 25.67 -26.72 -21.32
CA PRO A 153 26.28 -25.39 -21.52
C PRO A 153 25.42 -24.25 -22.07
N ALA A 154 26.06 -23.07 -22.04
CA ALA A 154 26.01 -21.95 -22.99
C ALA A 154 25.13 -20.72 -22.66
N ALA A 155 25.82 -19.67 -22.18
CA ALA A 155 25.53 -18.26 -22.46
C ALA A 155 25.64 -17.97 -23.97
N PRO A 156 24.90 -16.99 -24.55
CA PRO A 156 25.14 -15.54 -24.40
C PRO A 156 23.77 -14.78 -24.30
N ALA A 157 23.58 -13.47 -24.27
CA ALA A 157 24.31 -12.25 -24.63
C ALA A 157 23.72 -11.06 -23.83
N ALA A 158 24.37 -9.91 -23.90
CA ALA A 158 24.09 -8.66 -23.18
C ALA A 158 22.66 -8.09 -23.38
N PRO A 159 22.17 -7.21 -22.47
CA PRO A 159 21.02 -6.38 -22.76
C PRO A 159 21.44 -5.13 -23.53
N ASP A 160 20.69 -4.83 -24.59
CA ASP A 160 20.76 -3.59 -25.36
C ASP A 160 20.23 -2.42 -24.52
N GLU A 161 21.02 -1.35 -24.50
CA GLU A 161 20.62 -0.04 -24.00
C GLU A 161 19.87 0.71 -25.10
N ASP A 162 18.59 1.01 -24.91
CA ASP A 162 17.88 2.01 -25.70
C ASP A 162 16.88 2.77 -24.81
N GLY A 163 17.21 4.03 -24.51
CA GLY A 163 16.37 4.95 -23.78
C GLY A 163 15.48 5.81 -24.68
N PHE A 164 14.30 6.18 -24.17
CA PHE A 164 13.55 7.42 -24.43
C PHE A 164 12.61 7.58 -23.21
N GLY A 165 12.51 8.69 -22.47
CA GLY A 165 12.74 10.07 -22.84
C GLY A 165 11.40 10.80 -23.02
N THR A 166 10.86 11.34 -21.92
CA THR A 166 9.82 12.40 -21.83
C THR A 166 8.35 11.97 -21.81
N GLY A 167 7.66 12.31 -20.72
CA GLY A 167 6.21 12.56 -20.72
C GLY A 167 5.52 12.37 -19.38
N GLY A 168 5.28 13.46 -18.63
CA GLY A 168 4.24 13.47 -17.58
C GLY A 168 4.61 14.11 -16.25
N THR A 169 5.01 15.39 -16.22
CA THR A 169 4.98 16.16 -14.96
C THR A 169 3.52 16.42 -14.56
N ILE A 170 3.01 15.69 -13.58
CA ILE A 170 1.73 16.01 -12.93
C ILE A 170 2.00 17.19 -11.99
N ALA A 171 1.67 18.39 -12.45
CA ALA A 171 1.78 19.62 -11.69
C ALA A 171 0.77 19.61 -10.52
N THR A 172 1.25 19.32 -9.31
CA THR A 172 0.60 19.74 -8.06
C THR A 172 1.62 20.46 -7.18
N VAL A 173 1.94 21.69 -7.55
CA VAL A 173 2.62 22.65 -6.65
C VAL A 173 1.82 23.95 -6.62
N GLY A 174 0.60 23.88 -6.10
CA GLY A 174 -0.21 25.07 -5.83
C GLY A 174 0.15 25.76 -4.50
N GLY A 175 0.62 25.00 -3.50
CA GLY A 175 0.84 25.52 -2.15
C GLY A 175 2.18 26.23 -1.95
N ILE A 176 3.28 25.62 -2.41
CA ILE A 176 4.63 26.17 -2.21
C ILE A 176 4.85 27.41 -3.10
N GLY A 177 4.26 27.43 -4.30
CA GLY A 177 4.35 28.57 -5.22
C GLY A 177 3.73 29.85 -4.66
N LEU A 178 2.60 29.76 -3.95
CA LEU A 178 1.96 30.92 -3.31
C LEU A 178 2.82 31.48 -2.18
N VAL A 179 3.39 30.62 -1.34
CA VAL A 179 4.24 31.03 -0.22
C VAL A 179 5.54 31.66 -0.73
N LEU A 180 6.18 31.06 -1.73
CA LEU A 180 7.37 31.63 -2.35
C LEU A 180 7.07 32.95 -3.08
N ALA A 181 5.93 33.07 -3.77
CA ALA A 181 5.53 34.31 -4.43
C ALA A 181 5.29 35.46 -3.44
N VAL A 182 4.67 35.17 -2.28
CA VAL A 182 4.47 36.15 -1.20
C VAL A 182 5.80 36.57 -0.57
N VAL A 183 6.71 35.62 -0.32
CA VAL A 183 8.05 35.91 0.21
C VAL A 183 8.90 36.70 -0.79
N LEU A 184 8.87 36.34 -2.06
CA LEU A 184 9.63 37.02 -3.11
C LEU A 184 9.09 38.42 -3.38
N GLY A 185 7.76 38.59 -3.41
CA GLY A 185 7.12 39.90 -3.48
C GLY A 185 7.58 40.80 -2.33
N PHE A 186 7.58 40.29 -1.10
CA PHE A 186 8.04 41.03 0.08
C PHE A 186 9.53 41.42 0.02
N VAL A 187 10.40 40.58 -0.55
CA VAL A 187 11.83 40.88 -0.72
C VAL A 187 12.07 41.95 -1.78
N LEU A 188 11.30 41.96 -2.87
CA LEU A 188 11.41 42.95 -3.95
C LEU A 188 10.87 44.32 -3.52
N LEU A 189 9.79 44.36 -2.76
CA LEU A 189 9.26 45.57 -2.11
C LEU A 189 10.21 46.20 -1.07
N ARG A 190 11.27 45.48 -0.67
CA ARG A 190 12.32 45.96 0.24
C ARG A 190 13.55 46.53 -0.49
N ARG A 191 13.64 46.35 -1.82
CA ARG A 191 14.79 46.76 -2.64
C ARG A 191 14.54 47.96 -3.56
N GLY A 192 13.29 48.42 -3.69
CA GLY A 192 12.95 49.72 -4.29
C GLY A 192 12.69 50.75 -3.21
#